data_AF-G9A7A9-F1
#
_entry.id   AF-G9A7A9-F1
#
_cell.length_a   1.000
_cell.length_b   1.000
_cell.length_c   1.000
_cell.angle_alpha   90.00
_cell.angle_beta   90.00
_cell.angle_gamma   90.00
#
_symmetry.space_group_name_H-M   'P 1'
#
loop_
_entity.id
_entity.type
_entity.pdbx_description
1 polymer ?
#
loop_
_entity_poly.entity_id
_entity_poly.type
_entity_poly.pdbx_seq_one_letter_code
_entity_poly.pdbx_strand_id
1 'polypeptide(L)'
;MPERLKTLAEFTKPHMVLICTQCDRKGRYNVARLIEKHGEEMPIRDFIDMIGQSCHRRTHPTEHQRCGLGCDDLIYMFMPKPAADGYAEKLEQNKKAARE
;
A
#
# COMPACT_ATOMS: atom_id res chain seq x y z
N MET A 1 14.77 15.96 -4.55
CA MET A 1 14.96 14.51 -4.74
C MET A 1 13.64 13.98 -5.30
N PRO A 2 13.54 13.52 -6.56
CA PRO A 2 12.31 12.88 -6.99
C PRO A 2 12.15 11.57 -6.20
N GLU A 3 11.06 11.43 -5.46
CA GLU A 3 10.72 10.19 -4.77
C GLU A 3 10.61 9.08 -5.81
N ARG A 4 11.41 8.01 -5.66
CA ARG A 4 11.37 6.87 -6.58
C ARG A 4 10.00 6.22 -6.42
N LEU A 5 9.18 6.30 -7.47
CA LEU A 5 7.84 5.72 -7.48
C LEU A 5 7.94 4.21 -7.31
N LYS A 6 7.08 3.68 -6.43
CA LYS A 6 6.99 2.24 -6.19
C LYS A 6 6.28 1.56 -7.35
N THR A 7 6.89 0.53 -7.90
CA THR A 7 6.38 -0.21 -9.08
C THR A 7 5.65 -1.49 -8.69
N LEU A 8 4.91 -2.09 -9.63
CA LEU A 8 4.25 -3.38 -9.42
C LEU A 8 5.24 -4.50 -9.05
N ALA A 9 6.48 -4.44 -9.55
CA ALA A 9 7.55 -5.38 -9.20
C ALA A 9 7.92 -5.34 -7.71
N GLU A 10 7.84 -4.18 -7.06
CA GLU A 10 8.19 -4.01 -5.64
C GLU A 10 7.08 -4.49 -4.68
N PHE A 11 5.92 -4.91 -5.20
CA PHE A 11 4.79 -5.33 -4.39
C PHE A 11 4.93 -6.79 -3.94
N THR A 12 5.14 -7.03 -2.65
CA THR A 12 5.55 -8.34 -2.13
C THR A 12 4.40 -9.34 -1.88
N LYS A 13 3.15 -8.89 -1.91
CA LYS A 13 1.96 -9.75 -1.72
C LYS A 13 1.48 -10.28 -3.07
N PRO A 14 0.95 -11.52 -3.15
CA PRO A 14 0.45 -12.08 -4.40
C PRO A 14 -0.82 -11.38 -4.92
N HIS A 15 -1.54 -10.68 -4.03
CA HIS A 15 -2.74 -9.95 -4.37
C HIS A 15 -2.70 -8.52 -3.86
N MET A 16 -3.06 -7.59 -4.72
CA MET A 16 -3.28 -6.19 -4.39
C MET A 16 -4.77 -5.95 -4.20
N VAL A 17 -5.15 -5.49 -3.01
CA VAL A 17 -6.54 -5.12 -2.70
C VAL A 17 -6.69 -3.61 -2.82
N LEU A 18 -7.56 -3.17 -3.74
CA LEU A 18 -7.91 -1.77 -3.91
C LEU A 18 -9.29 -1.50 -3.33
N ILE A 19 -9.41 -0.46 -2.51
CA ILE A 19 -10.66 -0.04 -1.86
C ILE A 19 -10.81 1.46 -2.02
N CYS A 20 -12.00 1.91 -2.41
CA CYS A 20 -12.34 3.33 -2.36
C CYS A 20 -12.95 3.65 -1.00
N THR A 21 -12.43 4.66 -0.30
CA THR A 21 -13.01 5.09 0.98
C THR A 21 -14.31 5.89 0.83
N GLN A 22 -14.58 6.39 -0.37
CA GLN A 22 -15.76 7.22 -0.66
C GLN A 22 -16.89 6.47 -1.35
N CYS A 23 -16.67 5.28 -1.91
CA CYS A 23 -17.73 4.47 -2.50
C CYS A 23 -17.47 2.99 -2.25
N ASP A 24 -18.47 2.13 -2.44
CA ASP A 24 -18.36 0.68 -2.17
C ASP A 24 -17.48 -0.11 -3.16
N ARG A 25 -16.64 0.58 -3.94
CA ARG A 25 -15.78 -0.05 -4.93
C ARG A 25 -14.62 -0.74 -4.24
N LYS A 26 -14.52 -2.06 -4.47
CA LYS A 26 -13.44 -2.92 -4.00
C LYS A 26 -13.02 -3.87 -5.10
N GLY A 27 -11.73 -4.14 -5.22
CA GLY A 27 -11.17 -5.05 -6.21
C GLY A 27 -9.95 -5.77 -5.66
N ARG A 28 -9.85 -7.08 -5.93
CA ARG A 28 -8.67 -7.88 -5.61
C ARG A 28 -8.01 -8.31 -6.91
N TYR A 29 -6.78 -7.86 -7.11
CA TYR A 29 -6.02 -8.09 -8.33
C TYR A 29 -4.84 -9.02 -8.04
N ASN A 30 -4.62 -10.02 -8.90
CA ASN A 30 -3.42 -10.86 -8.82
C ASN A 30 -2.25 -10.08 -9.41
N VAL A 31 -1.17 -9.93 -8.66
CA VAL A 31 -0.04 -9.06 -9.01
C VAL A 31 0.75 -9.61 -10.19
N ALA A 32 0.93 -10.93 -10.29
CA ALA A 32 1.56 -11.54 -11.46
C ALA A 32 0.80 -11.20 -12.74
N ARG A 33 -0.54 -11.31 -12.71
CA ARG A 33 -1.39 -10.90 -13.85
C ARG A 33 -1.35 -9.40 -14.15
N LEU A 34 -1.18 -8.57 -13.12
CA LEU A 34 -1.01 -7.13 -13.32
C LEU A 34 0.31 -6.84 -14.03
N ILE A 35 1.40 -7.47 -13.59
CA ILE A 35 2.72 -7.35 -14.21
C ILE A 35 2.69 -7.84 -15.66
N GLU A 36 2.08 -9.00 -15.93
CA GLU A 36 1.94 -9.53 -17.30
C GLU A 36 1.18 -8.56 -18.23
N LYS A 37 0.16 -7.86 -17.71
CA LYS A 37 -0.70 -6.99 -18.51
C LYS A 37 -0.15 -5.58 -18.68
N HIS A 38 0.49 -5.04 -17.64
CA HIS A 38 0.84 -3.63 -17.54
C HIS A 38 2.35 -3.36 -17.50
N GLY A 39 3.15 -4.41 -17.39
CA GLY A 39 4.60 -4.33 -17.21
C GLY A 39 4.99 -4.22 -15.73
N GLU A 40 6.18 -4.72 -15.41
CA GLU A 40 6.74 -4.70 -14.06
C GLU A 40 7.09 -3.29 -13.58
N GLU A 41 7.44 -2.41 -14.52
CA GLU A 41 7.84 -1.03 -14.28
C GLU A 41 6.65 -0.08 -14.03
N MET A 42 5.41 -0.56 -14.18
CA MET A 42 4.23 0.27 -13.95
C MET A 42 4.22 0.78 -12.50
N PRO A 43 4.18 2.12 -12.28
CA PRO A 43 4.02 2.66 -10.95
C PRO A 43 2.67 2.27 -10.34
N ILE A 44 2.68 1.84 -9.09
CA ILE A 44 1.46 1.46 -8.35
C ILE A 44 0.47 2.65 -8.30
N ARG A 45 0.99 3.88 -8.17
CA ARG A 45 0.18 5.11 -8.20
C ARG A 45 -0.58 5.26 -9.51
N ASP A 46 0.08 5.03 -10.63
CA ASP A 46 -0.54 5.19 -11.96
C ASP A 46 -1.57 4.08 -12.22
N PHE A 47 -1.29 2.87 -11.75
CA PHE A 47 -2.27 1.79 -11.77
C PHE A 47 -3.53 2.15 -10.96
N ILE A 48 -3.37 2.67 -9.74
CA ILE A 48 -4.49 3.11 -8.90
C ILE A 48 -5.25 4.26 -9.58
N ASP A 49 -4.57 5.25 -10.17
CA ASP A 49 -5.23 6.33 -10.90
C ASP A 49 -6.06 5.79 -12.07
N MET A 50 -5.48 4.88 -12.86
CA MET A 50 -6.15 4.23 -13.99
C MET A 50 -7.44 3.53 -13.55
N ILE A 51 -7.40 2.73 -12.48
CA ILE A 51 -8.61 2.10 -11.93
C ILE A 51 -9.59 3.16 -11.40
N GLY A 52 -9.07 4.23 -10.79
CA GLY A 52 -9.84 5.35 -10.27
C GLY A 52 -10.57 6.16 -11.35
N GLN A 53 -10.15 6.12 -12.62
CA GLN A 53 -10.81 6.84 -13.73
C GLN A 53 -12.27 6.42 -13.93
N SER A 54 -12.61 5.18 -13.59
CA SER A 54 -13.98 4.67 -13.69
C SER A 54 -14.83 4.90 -12.42
N CYS A 55 -14.32 5.66 -11.44
CA CYS A 55 -15.09 6.04 -10.26
C CYS A 55 -15.97 7.27 -10.53
N HIS A 56 -17.28 7.14 -10.32
CA HIS A 56 -18.23 8.26 -10.48
C HIS A 56 -17.95 9.45 -9.55
N ARG A 57 -17.27 9.24 -8.42
CA ARG A 57 -16.90 10.31 -7.49
C ARG A 57 -15.63 11.06 -7.88
N ARG A 58 -14.93 10.67 -8.96
CA ARG A 58 -13.67 11.33 -9.36
C ARG A 58 -13.86 12.82 -9.65
N THR A 59 -14.98 13.20 -10.26
CA THR A 59 -15.32 14.58 -10.62
C THR A 59 -16.10 15.33 -9.54
N HIS A 60 -16.19 14.77 -8.32
CA HIS A 60 -16.97 15.40 -7.26
C HIS A 60 -16.42 16.79 -6.91
N PRO A 61 -17.27 17.83 -6.78
CA PRO A 61 -16.81 19.20 -6.54
C PRO A 61 -16.13 19.35 -5.19
N THR A 62 -16.67 18.70 -4.16
CA THR A 62 -16.07 18.67 -2.81
C THR A 62 -14.88 17.71 -2.78
N GLU A 63 -13.69 18.24 -2.52
CA GLU A 63 -12.42 17.48 -2.56
C GLU A 63 -12.42 16.25 -1.65
N HIS A 64 -12.87 16.40 -0.40
CA HIS A 64 -12.92 15.28 0.57
C HIS A 64 -13.92 14.18 0.20
N GLN A 65 -14.77 14.39 -0.80
CA GLN A 65 -15.71 13.40 -1.31
C GLN A 65 -15.29 12.83 -2.67
N ARG A 66 -14.13 13.25 -3.20
CA ARG A 66 -13.55 12.69 -4.42
C ARG A 66 -13.06 11.27 -4.21
N CYS A 67 -12.92 10.52 -5.31
CA CYS A 67 -12.42 9.15 -5.32
C CYS A 67 -11.22 8.95 -4.36
N GLY A 68 -11.43 8.18 -3.30
CA GLY A 68 -10.40 7.80 -2.33
C GLY A 68 -9.90 6.38 -2.58
N LEU A 69 -9.72 5.99 -3.85
CA LEU A 69 -9.21 4.67 -4.20
C LEU A 69 -7.76 4.54 -3.74
N GLY A 70 -7.48 3.53 -2.93
CA GLY A 70 -6.16 3.24 -2.41
C GLY A 70 -5.97 1.75 -2.12
N CYS A 71 -4.79 1.42 -1.63
CA CYS A 71 -4.42 0.07 -1.23
C CYS A 71 -3.82 0.11 0.17
N ASP A 72 -4.51 -0.48 1.14
CA ASP A 72 -4.08 -0.46 2.56
C ASP A 72 -2.75 -1.18 2.77
N ASP A 73 -2.45 -2.19 1.94
CA ASP A 73 -1.18 -2.92 1.99
C ASP A 73 0.03 -2.03 1.73
N LEU A 74 -0.13 -0.94 0.98
CA LEU A 74 0.97 0.00 0.69
C LEU A 74 1.44 0.74 1.94
N ILE A 75 0.53 0.99 2.89
CA ILE A 75 0.85 1.63 4.17
C ILE A 75 1.89 0.76 4.89
N TYR A 76 1.61 -0.53 5.03
CA TYR A 76 2.47 -1.43 5.79
C TYR A 76 3.69 -1.94 4.99
N MET A 77 3.61 -2.05 3.67
CA MET A 77 4.74 -2.52 2.85
C MET A 77 5.90 -1.53 2.75
N PHE A 78 5.59 -0.24 2.64
CA PHE A 78 6.60 0.78 2.35
C PHE A 78 6.91 1.68 3.54
N MET A 79 6.24 1.49 4.68
CA MET A 79 6.66 2.13 5.92
C MET A 79 7.99 1.55 6.39
N PRO A 80 8.92 2.40 6.86
CA PRO A 80 10.09 1.92 7.57
C PRO A 80 9.64 1.12 8.79
N LYS A 81 10.36 0.02 9.07
CA LYS A 81 10.08 -0.85 10.21
C LYS A 81 9.92 0.02 11.48
N PRO A 82 8.84 -0.16 12.26
CA PRO A 82 8.59 0.72 13.40
C PRO A 82 9.79 0.70 14.36
N ALA A 83 10.07 1.84 15.00
CA ALA A 83 11.19 2.06 15.92
C ALA A 83 11.16 1.17 17.20
N ALA A 84 10.31 0.15 17.23
CA ALA A 84 10.31 -0.91 18.21
C ALA A 84 11.45 -1.93 18.00
N ASP A 85 12.17 -1.90 16.87
CA ASP A 85 13.46 -2.59 16.76
C ASP A 85 14.42 -2.06 17.83
N GLY A 86 14.76 -2.94 18.77
CA GLY A 86 15.51 -2.63 19.99
C GLY A 86 14.69 -2.68 21.29
N TYR A 87 13.36 -2.52 21.25
CA TYR A 87 12.51 -2.71 22.45
C TYR A 87 12.33 -4.20 22.78
N ALA A 88 12.15 -5.04 21.77
CA ALA A 88 12.08 -6.49 21.96
C ALA A 88 13.39 -7.04 22.54
N GLU A 89 14.54 -6.66 21.96
CA GLU A 89 15.87 -7.02 22.49
C GLU A 89 16.11 -6.48 23.91
N LYS A 90 15.74 -5.22 24.20
CA LYS A 90 15.84 -4.65 25.56
C LYS A 90 14.95 -5.38 26.57
N LEU A 91 13.75 -5.81 26.19
CA LEU A 91 12.89 -6.61 27.05
C LEU A 91 13.49 -7.99 27.34
N GLU A 92 14.09 -8.63 26.34
CA GLU A 92 14.77 -9.91 26.52
C GLU A 92 16.02 -9.78 27.41
N GLN A 93 16.80 -8.72 27.23
CA GLN A 93 17.95 -8.41 28.09
C GLN A 93 17.52 -8.12 29.53
N ASN A 94 16.49 -7.31 29.75
CA ASN A 94 15.97 -7.01 31.09
C ASN A 94 15.38 -8.25 31.78
N LYS A 95 14.74 -9.16 31.04
CA LYS A 95 14.25 -10.44 31.58
C LYS A 95 15.38 -11.38 31.99
N LYS A 96 16.52 -11.35 31.29
CA LYS A 96 17.72 -12.11 31.66
C LYS A 96 18.38 -11.52 32.89
N ALA A 97 18.56 -10.20 32.94
CA ALA A 97 19.14 -9.49 34.07
C ALA A 97 18.32 -9.56 35.37
N ALA A 98 17.00 -9.84 35.29
CA ALA A 98 16.13 -10.02 36.46
C ALA A 98 16.09 -11.47 36.98
N ARG A 99 16.78 -12.41 36.32
CA ARG A 99 16.85 -13.84 36.70
C ARG A 99 18.22 -14.25 37.26
N GLU A 100 19.21 -13.36 37.23
CA GLU A 100 20.52 -13.48 37.90
C GLU A 100 20.48 -12.71 39.23
#